data_AF-A0A838X194-F1
#
_entry.id   AF-A0A838X194-F1
#
_cell.length_a   1.000
_cell.length_b   1.000
_cell.length_c   1.000
_cell.angle_alpha   90.00
_cell.angle_beta   90.00
_cell.angle_gamma   90.00
#
_symmetry.space_group_name_H-M   'P 1'
#
loop_
_entity.id
_entity.type
_entity.pdbx_description
1 polymer ?
#
loop_
_entity_poly.entity_id
_entity_poly.type
_entity_poly.pdbx_seq_one_letter_code
_entity_poly.pdbx_strand_id
1 'polypeptide(L)'
;DLVPSDTAAYYDIESFHNTFPTSLSYGERVLKQNRGSTGSGIWRVRLADKDLAESVEPGTALPLDTKLKCTEAVDNHTEERELGEFMDFCDQYIVGDNGMLVDMRFMPRIVEGEIRILLVGPHPVFVVHKKPAEGGDAFSATLFSGAKYTYNKPEEWQELIDMFAEARPVIADNLGGDNIPLIWTADFMLADHDETGEDTYVLGEINCSCVGFTSELDMGIQELVAEEAIKRVEAKHA
;
A
#
# COMPACT_ATOMS: atom_id res chain seq x y z
N ASP A 1 -13.86 -7.17 -1.29
CA ASP A 1 -12.58 -7.09 -2.03
C ASP A 1 -11.52 -6.45 -1.16
N LEU A 2 -10.26 -6.91 -1.29
CA LEU A 2 -9.13 -6.40 -0.48
C LEU A 2 -8.53 -5.10 -1.01
N VAL A 3 -8.70 -4.84 -2.30
CA VAL A 3 -8.14 -3.68 -3.00
C VAL A 3 -9.25 -3.00 -3.78
N PRO A 4 -9.20 -1.67 -3.98
CA PRO A 4 -10.19 -0.98 -4.78
C PRO A 4 -10.18 -1.50 -6.22
N SER A 5 -11.36 -1.66 -6.81
CA SER A 5 -11.51 -2.08 -8.22
C SER A 5 -10.89 -1.10 -9.21
N ASP A 6 -10.73 0.16 -8.79
CA ASP A 6 -10.01 1.22 -9.49
C ASP A 6 -8.53 1.27 -9.08
N THR A 7 -7.85 0.13 -9.27
CA THR A 7 -6.40 -0.01 -9.12
C THR A 7 -5.83 -0.56 -10.42
N ALA A 8 -4.79 0.07 -10.95
CA ALA A 8 -4.10 -0.36 -12.15
C ALA A 8 -2.63 -0.72 -11.84
N ALA A 9 -2.09 -1.66 -12.61
CA ALA A 9 -0.66 -1.96 -12.63
C ALA A 9 -0.17 -1.85 -14.07
N TYR A 10 0.78 -0.95 -14.29
CA TYR A 10 1.36 -0.69 -15.60
C TYR A 10 2.70 -1.43 -15.73
N TYR A 11 2.84 -2.20 -16.80
CA TYR A 11 4.06 -2.95 -17.14
C TYR A 11 4.74 -2.41 -18.40
N ASP A 12 4.14 -1.41 -19.05
CA ASP A 12 4.65 -0.74 -20.23
C ASP A 12 4.23 0.74 -20.21
N ILE A 13 5.04 1.57 -20.87
CA ILE A 13 4.85 3.04 -20.89
C ILE A 13 3.55 3.42 -21.58
N GLU A 14 3.18 2.72 -22.66
CA GLU A 14 2.01 3.05 -23.46
C GLU A 14 0.71 2.88 -22.66
N SER A 15 0.57 1.78 -21.91
CA SER A 15 -0.59 1.55 -21.05
C SER A 15 -0.70 2.60 -19.93
N PHE A 16 0.41 3.00 -19.33
CA PHE A 16 0.45 4.08 -18.34
C PHE A 16 0.01 5.41 -18.93
N HIS A 17 0.66 5.87 -20.00
CA HIS A 17 0.39 7.18 -20.62
C HIS A 17 -1.03 7.29 -21.19
N ASN A 18 -1.61 6.18 -21.64
CA ASN A 18 -2.99 6.17 -22.16
C ASN A 18 -4.05 6.13 -21.04
N THR A 19 -3.73 5.57 -19.87
CA THR A 19 -4.72 5.32 -18.80
C THR A 19 -4.68 6.38 -17.71
N PHE A 20 -3.48 6.79 -17.28
CA PHE A 20 -3.33 7.66 -16.11
C PHE A 20 -4.03 9.03 -16.24
N PRO A 21 -4.03 9.71 -17.41
CA PRO A 21 -4.77 10.96 -17.57
C PRO A 21 -6.27 10.84 -17.29
N THR A 22 -6.86 9.68 -17.61
CA THR A 22 -8.27 9.37 -17.34
C THR A 22 -8.45 8.94 -15.89
N SER A 23 -7.56 8.11 -15.37
CA SER A 23 -7.57 7.64 -13.98
C SER A 23 -7.57 8.82 -12.98
N LEU A 24 -6.71 9.81 -13.20
CA LEU A 24 -6.58 11.00 -12.36
C LEU A 24 -7.81 11.93 -12.39
N SER A 25 -8.69 11.80 -13.39
CA SER A 25 -9.94 12.56 -13.44
C SER A 25 -10.97 12.10 -12.39
N TYR A 26 -10.80 10.91 -11.82
CA TYR A 26 -11.65 10.42 -10.72
C TYR A 26 -11.26 10.97 -9.35
N GLY A 27 -10.16 11.74 -9.27
CA GLY A 27 -9.66 12.33 -8.04
C GLY A 27 -8.19 12.00 -7.80
N GLU A 28 -7.73 12.26 -6.58
CA GLU A 28 -6.33 12.09 -6.23
C GLU A 28 -5.88 10.61 -6.34
N ARG A 29 -4.66 10.42 -6.84
CA ARG A 29 -4.06 9.09 -7.05
C ARG A 29 -2.79 8.93 -6.23
N VAL A 30 -2.43 7.68 -5.94
CA VAL A 30 -1.14 7.28 -5.41
C VAL A 30 -0.47 6.38 -6.43
N LEU A 31 0.67 6.83 -6.95
CA LEU A 31 1.53 6.04 -7.81
C LEU A 31 2.65 5.40 -6.98
N LYS A 32 2.92 4.11 -7.17
CA LYS A 32 3.95 3.37 -6.42
C LYS A 32 4.82 2.53 -7.36
N GLN A 33 6.12 2.81 -7.35
CA GLN A 33 7.10 2.00 -8.07
C GLN A 33 7.20 0.59 -7.48
N ASN A 34 7.62 -0.37 -8.31
CA ASN A 34 8.02 -1.68 -7.80
C ASN A 34 9.31 -1.60 -6.98
N ARG A 35 9.45 -2.47 -5.98
CA ARG A 35 10.65 -2.61 -5.12
C ARG A 35 11.15 -1.31 -4.47
N GLY A 36 10.26 -0.32 -4.30
CA GLY A 36 10.52 0.85 -3.47
C GLY A 36 10.64 0.47 -1.99
N SER A 37 11.33 1.30 -1.22
CA SER A 37 11.42 1.16 0.23
C SER A 37 11.21 2.52 0.90
N THR A 38 10.68 2.51 2.12
CA THR A 38 10.55 3.69 2.99
C THR A 38 9.93 4.91 2.29
N GLY A 39 8.93 4.71 1.43
CA GLY A 39 8.22 5.79 0.75
C GLY A 39 8.84 6.29 -0.56
N SER A 40 10.03 5.79 -0.95
CA SER A 40 10.66 6.19 -2.23
C SER A 40 9.86 5.66 -3.42
N GLY A 41 9.61 6.54 -4.39
CA GLY A 41 8.79 6.30 -5.57
C GLY A 41 7.32 6.04 -5.25
N ILE A 42 6.84 6.55 -4.10
CA ILE A 42 5.42 6.59 -3.75
C ILE A 42 4.97 8.05 -3.82
N TRP A 43 4.12 8.36 -4.78
CA TRP A 43 3.71 9.72 -5.10
C TRP A 43 2.21 9.88 -4.91
N ARG A 44 1.78 10.81 -4.05
CA ARG A 44 0.42 11.33 -4.06
C ARG A 44 0.32 12.39 -5.16
N VAL A 45 -0.61 12.21 -6.09
CA VAL A 45 -0.77 13.03 -7.29
C VAL A 45 -2.18 13.59 -7.33
N ARG A 46 -2.30 14.90 -7.51
CA ARG A 46 -3.58 15.61 -7.59
C ARG A 46 -3.46 16.83 -8.47
N LEU A 47 -4.58 17.32 -8.98
CA LEU A 47 -4.60 18.59 -9.72
C LEU A 47 -4.17 19.73 -8.79
N ALA A 48 -3.33 20.62 -9.29
CA ALA A 48 -2.87 21.79 -8.53
C ALA A 48 -3.99 22.81 -8.34
N ASP A 49 -4.88 22.93 -9.33
CA ASP A 49 -6.07 23.78 -9.28
C ASP A 49 -7.25 23.00 -8.68
N LYS A 50 -7.77 23.50 -7.55
CA LYS A 50 -8.89 22.89 -6.83
C LYS A 50 -10.22 23.07 -7.55
N ASP A 51 -10.43 24.22 -8.19
CA ASP A 51 -11.67 24.50 -8.93
C ASP A 51 -11.76 23.58 -10.15
N LEU A 52 -10.61 23.30 -10.78
CA LEU A 52 -10.52 22.28 -11.82
C LEU A 52 -10.79 20.88 -11.25
N ALA A 53 -10.20 20.52 -10.12
CA ALA A 53 -10.44 19.21 -9.49
C ALA A 53 -11.91 18.95 -9.16
N GLU A 54 -12.67 19.98 -8.76
CA GLU A 54 -14.10 19.87 -8.46
C GLU A 54 -14.99 19.86 -9.71
N SER A 55 -14.50 20.36 -10.86
CA SER A 55 -15.29 20.52 -12.08
C SER A 55 -14.99 19.51 -13.19
N VAL A 56 -13.88 18.78 -13.10
CA VAL A 56 -13.53 17.71 -14.03
C VAL A 56 -14.58 16.60 -14.00
N GLU A 57 -15.07 16.20 -15.19
CA GLU A 57 -15.96 15.07 -15.33
C GLU A 57 -15.14 13.76 -15.24
N PRO A 58 -15.42 12.88 -14.26
CA PRO A 58 -14.71 11.62 -14.11
C PRO A 58 -14.81 10.74 -15.36
N GLY A 59 -13.70 10.18 -15.78
CA GLY A 59 -13.57 9.43 -17.04
C GLY A 59 -13.10 10.27 -18.23
N THR A 60 -12.85 11.57 -18.04
CA THR A 60 -12.30 12.45 -19.08
C THR A 60 -10.78 12.49 -19.00
N ALA A 61 -10.10 12.13 -20.09
CA ALA A 61 -8.65 12.24 -20.17
C ALA A 61 -8.20 13.71 -20.00
N LEU A 62 -7.35 13.96 -19.01
CA LEU A 62 -6.81 15.28 -18.73
C LEU A 62 -5.76 15.71 -19.78
N PRO A 63 -5.70 17.00 -20.16
CA PRO A 63 -4.63 17.53 -21.02
C PRO A 63 -3.24 17.35 -20.39
N LEU A 64 -2.21 17.12 -21.22
CA LEU A 64 -0.85 16.87 -20.74
C LEU A 64 -0.19 18.09 -20.07
N ASP A 65 -0.65 19.30 -20.37
CA ASP A 65 -0.20 20.55 -19.73
C ASP A 65 -0.96 20.85 -18.42
N THR A 66 -1.85 19.96 -17.98
CA THR A 66 -2.55 20.07 -16.69
C THR A 66 -1.54 20.14 -15.55
N LYS A 67 -1.67 21.17 -14.70
CA LYS A 67 -0.80 21.37 -13.54
C LYS A 67 -1.17 20.42 -12.41
N LEU A 68 -0.17 19.71 -11.91
CA LEU A 68 -0.26 18.74 -10.84
C LEU A 68 0.53 19.19 -9.62
N LYS A 69 0.05 18.78 -8.45
CA LYS A 69 0.78 18.81 -7.19
C LYS A 69 1.15 17.36 -6.84
N CYS A 70 2.44 17.04 -6.89
CA CYS A 70 2.97 15.70 -6.65
C CYS A 70 3.74 15.69 -5.33
N THR A 71 3.41 14.79 -4.40
CA THR A 71 4.03 14.71 -3.07
C THR A 71 4.63 13.33 -2.87
N GLU A 72 5.95 13.23 -2.67
CA GLU A 72 6.62 11.94 -2.46
C GLU A 72 6.60 11.53 -0.99
N ALA A 73 6.29 10.27 -0.69
CA ALA A 73 6.18 9.77 0.67
C ALA A 73 7.53 9.62 1.39
N VAL A 74 8.66 9.66 0.68
CA VAL A 74 10.00 9.44 1.28
C VAL A 74 10.35 10.50 2.32
N ASP A 75 9.98 11.76 2.07
CA ASP A 75 10.24 12.90 2.95
C ASP A 75 9.11 13.95 2.95
N ASN A 76 7.99 13.66 2.26
CA ASN A 76 6.83 14.54 2.08
C ASN A 76 7.14 15.85 1.34
N HIS A 77 8.24 15.93 0.57
CA HIS A 77 8.42 17.08 -0.32
C HIS A 77 7.32 17.11 -1.38
N THR A 78 7.06 18.31 -1.90
CA THR A 78 6.06 18.53 -2.94
C THR A 78 6.67 19.23 -4.13
N GLU A 79 6.27 18.78 -5.32
CA GLU A 79 6.65 19.34 -6.60
C GLU A 79 5.39 19.76 -7.38
N GLU A 80 5.50 20.84 -8.13
CA GLU A 80 4.50 21.22 -9.13
C GLU A 80 5.02 20.81 -10.51
N ARG A 81 4.24 20.03 -11.25
CA ARG A 81 4.61 19.47 -12.56
C ARG A 81 3.46 19.56 -13.54
N GLU A 82 3.76 19.47 -14.84
CA GLU A 82 2.74 19.17 -15.85
C GLU A 82 2.49 17.66 -15.89
N LEU A 83 1.25 17.24 -16.22
CA LEU A 83 0.87 15.83 -16.30
C LEU A 83 1.78 15.03 -17.23
N GLY A 84 2.06 15.54 -18.43
CA GLY A 84 2.96 14.90 -19.39
C GLY A 84 4.38 14.75 -18.83
N GLU A 85 4.92 15.81 -18.24
CA GLU A 85 6.27 15.79 -17.64
C GLU A 85 6.36 14.77 -16.48
N PHE A 86 5.34 14.70 -15.64
CA PHE A 86 5.30 13.74 -14.55
C PHE A 86 5.19 12.29 -15.06
N MET A 87 4.42 12.04 -16.13
CA MET A 87 4.37 10.72 -16.74
C MET A 87 5.73 10.32 -17.35
N ASP A 88 6.38 11.21 -18.10
CA ASP A 88 7.74 10.99 -18.62
C ASP A 88 8.74 10.69 -17.49
N PHE A 89 8.62 11.39 -16.34
CA PHE A 89 9.40 11.08 -15.15
C PHE A 89 9.12 9.68 -14.60
N CYS A 90 7.86 9.26 -14.56
CA CYS A 90 7.45 7.94 -14.07
C CYS A 90 7.88 6.77 -14.96
N ASP A 91 8.23 7.00 -16.24
CA ASP A 91 8.72 5.95 -17.15
C ASP A 91 9.92 5.20 -16.57
N GLN A 92 10.75 5.87 -15.77
CA GLN A 92 11.91 5.25 -15.10
C GLN A 92 11.51 4.10 -14.15
N TYR A 93 10.28 4.09 -13.63
CA TYR A 93 9.78 3.03 -12.75
C TYR A 93 9.27 1.81 -13.52
N ILE A 94 8.99 1.97 -14.81
CA ILE A 94 8.47 0.93 -15.71
C ILE A 94 9.60 0.32 -16.54
N VAL A 95 10.63 1.09 -16.87
CA VAL A 95 11.77 0.61 -17.67
C VAL A 95 12.72 -0.25 -16.82
N GLY A 96 12.98 -1.48 -17.28
CA GLY A 96 14.02 -2.35 -16.73
C GLY A 96 13.47 -3.64 -16.11
N ASP A 97 14.35 -4.40 -15.47
CA ASP A 97 14.00 -5.70 -14.91
C ASP A 97 13.04 -5.56 -13.73
N ASN A 98 11.85 -6.16 -13.86
CA ASN A 98 10.73 -6.03 -12.91
C ASN A 98 10.13 -4.62 -12.84
N GLY A 99 10.34 -3.78 -13.86
CA GLY A 99 9.71 -2.46 -13.93
C GLY A 99 8.19 -2.57 -13.93
N MET A 100 7.56 -1.78 -13.06
CA MET A 100 6.11 -1.72 -12.88
C MET A 100 5.76 -0.48 -12.06
N LEU A 101 4.64 0.13 -12.39
CA LEU A 101 4.04 1.23 -11.63
C LEU A 101 2.60 0.87 -11.25
N VAL A 102 2.30 0.91 -9.95
CA VAL A 102 0.93 0.75 -9.44
C VAL A 102 0.28 2.12 -9.35
N ASP A 103 -0.98 2.22 -9.75
CA ASP A 103 -1.84 3.39 -9.63
C ASP A 103 -3.11 3.03 -8.86
N MET A 104 -3.35 3.69 -7.73
CA MET A 104 -4.56 3.52 -6.93
C MET A 104 -5.13 4.85 -6.49
N ARG A 105 -6.41 4.91 -6.13
CA ARG A 105 -6.98 6.09 -5.48
C ARG A 105 -6.25 6.42 -4.18
N PHE A 106 -6.09 7.71 -3.89
CA PHE A 106 -5.62 8.15 -2.57
C PHE A 106 -6.67 7.80 -1.51
N MET A 107 -6.24 7.14 -0.42
CA MET A 107 -7.10 6.79 0.71
C MET A 107 -7.03 7.87 1.78
N PRO A 108 -8.05 8.73 1.96
CA PRO A 108 -7.95 9.91 2.84
C PRO A 108 -7.70 9.55 4.31
N ARG A 109 -8.22 8.39 4.75
CA ARG A 109 -8.09 7.88 6.12
C ARG A 109 -6.67 7.34 6.43
N ILE A 110 -5.71 7.39 5.50
CA ILE A 110 -4.30 7.10 5.80
C ILE A 110 -3.74 7.97 6.95
N VAL A 111 -4.31 9.16 7.18
CA VAL A 111 -3.97 10.03 8.31
C VAL A 111 -4.33 9.41 9.68
N GLU A 112 -5.24 8.44 9.71
CA GLU A 112 -5.55 7.65 10.91
C GLU A 112 -4.48 6.58 11.16
N GLY A 113 -3.76 6.16 10.12
CA GLY A 113 -2.58 5.31 10.18
C GLY A 113 -2.67 4.07 9.31
N GLU A 114 -1.50 3.51 9.00
CA GLU A 114 -1.36 2.20 8.36
C GLU A 114 -1.38 1.12 9.44
N ILE A 115 -2.11 0.03 9.20
CA ILE A 115 -2.32 -1.07 10.13
C ILE A 115 -1.63 -2.31 9.55
N ARG A 116 -0.51 -2.71 10.15
CA ARG A 116 0.28 -3.86 9.70
C ARG A 116 -0.03 -5.08 10.54
N ILE A 117 -0.51 -6.15 9.90
CA ILE A 117 -0.53 -7.48 10.49
C ILE A 117 0.85 -8.10 10.25
N LEU A 118 1.55 -8.46 11.32
CA LEU A 118 2.76 -9.27 11.25
C LEU A 118 2.38 -10.73 11.45
N LEU A 119 2.79 -11.58 10.52
CA LEU A 119 2.48 -13.01 10.53
C LEU A 119 3.75 -13.88 10.58
N VAL A 120 3.64 -15.01 11.28
CA VAL A 120 4.58 -16.12 11.24
C VAL A 120 3.86 -17.33 10.67
N GLY A 121 4.23 -17.72 9.45
CA GLY A 121 3.40 -18.64 8.66
C GLY A 121 1.95 -18.14 8.59
N PRO A 122 0.94 -18.98 8.89
CA PRO A 122 -0.47 -18.57 8.85
C PRO A 122 -0.93 -17.80 10.10
N HIS A 123 -0.05 -17.56 11.08
CA HIS A 123 -0.42 -17.05 12.40
C HIS A 123 -0.19 -15.53 12.50
N PRO A 124 -1.24 -14.71 12.66
CA PRO A 124 -1.07 -13.31 13.08
C PRO A 124 -0.42 -13.26 14.47
N VAL A 125 0.61 -12.43 14.62
CA VAL A 125 1.37 -12.29 15.87
C VAL A 125 1.17 -10.91 16.46
N PHE A 126 1.28 -9.87 15.63
CA PHE A 126 1.10 -8.48 16.04
C PHE A 126 0.24 -7.73 15.05
N VAL A 127 -0.49 -6.75 15.56
CA VAL A 127 -1.01 -5.65 14.77
C VAL A 127 -0.24 -4.39 15.14
N VAL A 128 0.46 -3.82 14.17
CA VAL A 128 1.26 -2.60 14.34
C VAL A 128 0.52 -1.45 13.70
N HIS A 129 0.03 -0.52 14.52
CA HIS A 129 -0.61 0.70 14.03
C HIS A 129 0.43 1.81 13.90
N LYS A 130 0.69 2.23 12.65
CA LYS A 130 1.69 3.23 12.27
C LYS A 130 0.99 4.52 11.91
N LYS A 131 0.89 5.44 12.87
CA LYS A 131 0.22 6.73 12.66
C LYS A 131 1.21 7.78 12.16
N PRO A 132 0.99 8.40 10.97
CA PRO A 132 1.83 9.48 10.46
C PRO A 132 1.94 10.65 11.45
N ALA A 133 2.98 11.48 11.26
CA ALA A 133 3.11 12.73 12.00
C ALA A 133 1.93 13.68 11.71
N GLU A 134 1.53 14.47 12.71
CA GLU A 134 0.45 15.46 12.53
C GLU A 134 0.89 16.63 11.63
N GLY A 135 0.08 16.96 10.63
CA GLY A 135 0.16 18.22 9.88
C GLY A 135 0.39 18.11 8.37
N GLY A 136 -0.16 19.08 7.64
CA GLY A 136 0.12 19.30 6.21
C GLY A 136 -0.39 18.20 5.28
N ASP A 137 0.38 17.93 4.23
CA ASP A 137 0.13 16.88 3.24
C ASP A 137 0.78 15.53 3.60
N ALA A 138 1.28 15.38 4.83
CA ALA A 138 2.01 14.20 5.25
C ALA A 138 1.11 12.97 5.31
N PHE A 139 1.49 11.94 4.55
CA PHE A 139 0.80 10.64 4.54
C PHE A 139 1.77 9.47 4.78
N SER A 140 3.07 9.76 4.91
CA SER A 140 4.10 8.76 5.14
C SER A 140 4.05 8.20 6.56
N ALA A 141 3.84 6.88 6.68
CA ALA A 141 3.77 6.16 7.94
C ALA A 141 5.14 5.63 8.42
N THR A 142 6.26 6.17 7.92
CA THR A 142 7.61 5.71 8.32
C THR A 142 8.08 6.35 9.63
N LEU A 143 8.92 5.66 10.40
CA LEU A 143 9.56 6.25 11.59
C LEU A 143 10.42 7.47 11.24
N PHE A 144 11.08 7.48 10.07
CA PHE A 144 11.92 8.59 9.62
C PHE A 144 11.09 9.85 9.32
N SER A 145 9.84 9.69 8.87
CA SER A 145 8.88 10.79 8.71
C SER A 145 8.19 11.20 10.01
N GLY A 146 8.57 10.62 11.16
CA GLY A 146 8.05 10.97 12.48
C GLY A 146 6.79 10.21 12.90
N ALA A 147 6.46 9.10 12.24
CA ALA A 147 5.30 8.29 12.61
C ALA A 147 5.45 7.66 14.00
N LYS A 148 4.32 7.45 14.68
CA LYS A 148 4.23 6.77 15.99
C LYS A 148 3.69 5.37 15.80
N TYR A 149 4.37 4.38 16.36
CA TYR A 149 4.01 2.97 16.23
C TYR A 149 3.45 2.46 17.56
N THR A 150 2.31 1.79 17.49
CA THR A 150 1.69 1.06 18.61
C THR A 150 1.64 -0.42 18.26
N TYR A 151 1.98 -1.29 19.21
CA TYR A 151 1.91 -2.73 19.06
C TYR A 151 0.71 -3.25 19.84
N ASN A 152 -0.21 -3.89 19.12
CA ASN A 152 -1.41 -4.50 19.65
C ASN A 152 -1.40 -6.01 19.40
N LYS A 153 -2.19 -6.71 20.20
CA LYS A 153 -2.47 -8.12 19.96
C LYS A 153 -3.53 -8.28 18.86
N PRO A 154 -3.51 -9.38 18.10
CA PRO A 154 -4.50 -9.63 17.06
C PRO A 154 -5.96 -9.55 17.54
N GLU A 155 -6.24 -9.97 18.79
CA GLU A 155 -7.62 -9.98 19.32
C GLU A 155 -8.18 -8.57 19.54
N GLU A 156 -7.33 -7.55 19.63
CA GLU A 156 -7.75 -6.14 19.69
C GLU A 156 -8.24 -5.60 18.32
N TRP A 157 -7.98 -6.34 17.23
CA TRP A 157 -8.30 -5.99 15.85
C TRP A 157 -9.01 -7.16 15.13
N GLN A 158 -9.87 -7.88 15.85
CA GLN A 158 -10.44 -9.15 15.40
C GLN A 158 -11.15 -9.05 14.04
N GLU A 159 -11.88 -7.95 13.79
CA GLU A 159 -12.58 -7.74 12.51
C GLU A 159 -11.62 -7.72 11.31
N LEU A 160 -10.48 -7.04 11.44
CA LEU A 160 -9.43 -7.03 10.41
C LEU A 160 -8.80 -8.43 10.24
N ILE A 161 -8.55 -9.12 11.35
CA ILE A 161 -7.98 -10.48 11.33
C ILE A 161 -8.90 -11.45 10.61
N ASP A 162 -10.20 -11.42 10.91
CA ASP A 162 -11.21 -12.29 10.31
C ASP A 162 -11.37 -11.97 8.82
N MET A 163 -11.51 -10.69 8.48
CA MET A 163 -11.60 -10.25 7.07
C MET A 163 -10.39 -10.72 6.28
N PHE A 164 -9.17 -10.54 6.81
CA PHE A 164 -7.98 -10.98 6.10
C PHE A 164 -7.92 -12.50 5.97
N ALA A 165 -8.29 -13.24 7.02
CA ALA A 165 -8.34 -14.70 6.99
C ALA A 165 -9.30 -15.24 5.92
N GLU A 166 -10.45 -14.59 5.73
CA GLU A 166 -11.42 -14.91 4.68
C GLU A 166 -10.87 -14.64 3.27
N ALA A 167 -10.03 -13.63 3.11
CA ALA A 167 -9.45 -13.28 1.82
C ALA A 167 -8.18 -14.08 1.46
N ARG A 168 -7.50 -14.72 2.43
CA ARG A 168 -6.28 -15.51 2.20
C ARG A 168 -6.41 -16.62 1.15
N PRO A 169 -7.50 -17.41 1.09
CA PRO A 169 -7.66 -18.42 0.05
C PRO A 169 -7.59 -17.83 -1.37
N VAL A 170 -8.19 -16.67 -1.59
CA VAL A 170 -8.15 -15.98 -2.89
C VAL A 170 -6.73 -15.52 -3.23
N ILE A 171 -5.99 -15.00 -2.24
CA ILE A 171 -4.57 -14.64 -2.43
C ILE A 171 -3.76 -15.89 -2.78
N ALA A 172 -3.93 -16.99 -2.04
CA ALA A 172 -3.22 -18.24 -2.27
C ALA A 172 -3.51 -18.79 -3.68
N ASP A 173 -4.77 -18.81 -4.11
CA ASP A 173 -5.16 -19.27 -5.44
C ASP A 173 -4.49 -18.43 -6.54
N ASN A 174 -4.48 -17.10 -6.39
CA ASN A 174 -3.82 -16.18 -7.33
C ASN A 174 -2.30 -16.37 -7.40
N LEU A 175 -1.68 -16.81 -6.30
CA LEU A 175 -0.24 -17.09 -6.23
C LEU A 175 0.12 -18.53 -6.63
N GLY A 176 -0.86 -19.35 -7.03
CA GLY A 176 -0.65 -20.74 -7.43
C GLY A 176 -0.49 -21.71 -6.26
N GLY A 177 -1.01 -21.36 -5.09
CA GLY A 177 -1.07 -22.20 -3.90
C GLY A 177 -0.68 -21.47 -2.61
N ASP A 178 -0.86 -22.15 -1.48
CA ASP A 178 -0.66 -21.60 -0.14
C ASP A 178 0.81 -21.67 0.33
N ASN A 179 1.72 -21.09 -0.46
CA ASN A 179 3.14 -21.04 -0.16
C ASN A 179 3.47 -19.88 0.79
N ILE A 180 2.89 -19.90 1.98
CA ILE A 180 3.00 -18.80 2.96
C ILE A 180 4.47 -18.61 3.38
N PRO A 181 5.01 -17.37 3.39
CA PRO A 181 6.35 -17.11 3.91
C PRO A 181 6.50 -17.48 5.39
N LEU A 182 7.74 -17.64 5.87
CA LEU A 182 7.99 -17.90 7.29
C LEU A 182 7.63 -16.68 8.15
N ILE A 183 8.05 -15.48 7.72
CA ILE A 183 7.72 -14.21 8.34
C ILE A 183 7.29 -13.27 7.21
N TRP A 184 6.14 -12.62 7.37
CA TRP A 184 5.61 -11.71 6.39
C TRP A 184 4.64 -10.71 7.01
N THR A 185 4.27 -9.67 6.25
CA THR A 185 3.28 -8.69 6.70
C THR A 185 2.22 -8.45 5.65
N ALA A 186 1.04 -8.06 6.11
CA ALA A 186 0.00 -7.45 5.29
C ALA A 186 -0.35 -6.10 5.91
N ASP A 187 -0.24 -5.04 5.11
CA ASP A 187 -0.36 -3.66 5.55
C ASP A 187 -1.64 -3.06 4.97
N PHE A 188 -2.47 -2.52 5.85
CA PHE A 188 -3.82 -2.05 5.55
C PHE A 188 -3.98 -0.58 5.84
N MET A 189 -4.95 0.03 5.16
CA MET A 189 -5.49 1.34 5.45
C MET A 189 -6.96 1.19 5.81
N LEU A 190 -7.41 1.96 6.78
CA LEU A 190 -8.83 2.10 7.05
C LEU A 190 -9.47 2.88 5.88
N ALA A 191 -10.69 2.52 5.51
CA ALA A 191 -11.44 3.12 4.42
C ALA A 191 -12.95 3.05 4.74
N ASP A 192 -13.76 3.77 3.97
CA ASP A 192 -15.20 3.68 4.04
C ASP A 192 -15.69 2.79 2.89
N HIS A 193 -16.59 1.86 3.18
CA HIS A 193 -17.18 1.01 2.15
C HIS A 193 -18.06 1.85 1.21
N ASP A 194 -17.78 1.82 -0.09
CA ASP A 194 -18.41 2.70 -1.10
C ASP A 194 -19.95 2.68 -1.08
N GLU A 195 -20.58 1.54 -0.77
CA GLU A 195 -22.05 1.40 -0.77
C GLU A 195 -22.71 1.67 0.59
N THR A 196 -22.03 1.35 1.69
CA THR A 196 -22.64 1.35 3.04
C THR A 196 -22.12 2.47 3.94
N GLY A 197 -20.95 3.01 3.63
CA GLY A 197 -20.24 3.99 4.45
C GLY A 197 -19.70 3.41 5.77
N GLU A 198 -19.74 2.09 5.95
CA GLU A 198 -19.18 1.41 7.11
C GLU A 198 -17.65 1.28 6.98
N ASP A 199 -16.97 1.16 8.13
CA ASP A 199 -15.52 0.94 8.16
C ASP A 199 -15.15 -0.34 7.40
N THR A 200 -14.14 -0.24 6.56
CA THR A 200 -13.53 -1.38 5.87
C THR A 200 -12.02 -1.19 5.79
N TYR A 201 -11.30 -2.23 5.37
CA TYR A 201 -9.85 -2.21 5.27
C TYR A 201 -9.39 -2.48 3.85
N VAL A 202 -8.52 -1.62 3.35
CA VAL A 202 -7.89 -1.74 2.05
C VAL A 202 -6.45 -2.22 2.24
N LEU A 203 -6.10 -3.32 1.58
CA LEU A 203 -4.73 -3.84 1.53
C LEU A 203 -3.85 -2.91 0.66
N GLY A 204 -2.82 -2.33 1.26
CA GLY A 204 -1.84 -1.49 0.56
C GLY A 204 -0.62 -2.26 0.06
N GLU A 205 -0.07 -3.15 0.89
CA GLU A 205 1.05 -3.99 0.50
C GLU A 205 1.15 -5.29 1.29
N ILE A 206 1.83 -6.28 0.69
CA ILE A 206 2.29 -7.49 1.36
C ILE A 206 3.81 -7.53 1.27
N ASN A 207 4.49 -7.74 2.40
CA ASN A 207 5.94 -7.85 2.45
C ASN A 207 6.36 -9.28 2.85
N CYS A 208 7.15 -9.94 1.99
CA CYS A 208 7.60 -11.32 2.20
C CYS A 208 9.12 -11.46 2.31
N SER A 209 9.89 -10.41 2.00
CA SER A 209 11.36 -10.44 1.96
C SER A 209 11.95 -9.43 2.92
N CYS A 210 12.95 -9.85 3.70
CA CYS A 210 13.68 -8.98 4.64
C CYS A 210 12.75 -8.21 5.61
N VAL A 211 11.66 -8.86 6.04
CA VAL A 211 10.70 -8.28 6.97
C VAL A 211 11.38 -8.10 8.33
N GLY A 212 11.50 -6.84 8.74
CA GLY A 212 11.89 -6.51 10.11
C GLY A 212 10.80 -6.94 11.08
N PHE A 213 11.19 -7.62 12.15
CA PHE A 213 10.36 -7.83 13.33
C PHE A 213 11.01 -7.10 14.52
N THR A 214 10.21 -6.80 15.53
CA THR A 214 10.51 -5.76 16.51
C THR A 214 11.29 -6.29 17.70
N SER A 215 11.70 -5.38 18.58
CA SER A 215 12.34 -5.68 19.87
C SER A 215 11.41 -6.32 20.91
N GLU A 216 10.12 -6.47 20.59
CA GLU A 216 9.07 -7.00 21.49
C GLU A 216 9.14 -8.55 21.58
N LEU A 217 10.35 -9.07 21.82
CA LEU A 217 10.62 -10.51 21.94
C LEU A 217 9.87 -11.13 23.13
N ASP A 218 9.60 -10.34 24.15
CA ASP A 218 8.81 -10.76 25.32
C ASP A 218 7.37 -11.19 24.95
N MET A 219 6.90 -10.83 23.76
CA MET A 219 5.59 -11.24 23.25
C MET A 219 5.60 -12.57 22.48
N GLY A 220 6.73 -13.29 22.41
CA GLY A 220 6.78 -14.71 22.01
C GLY A 220 6.96 -15.01 20.51
N ILE A 221 7.30 -14.00 19.71
CA ILE A 221 7.49 -14.17 18.26
C ILE A 221 8.64 -15.14 17.94
N GLN A 222 9.72 -15.12 18.72
CA GLN A 222 10.91 -15.95 18.47
C GLN A 222 10.61 -17.45 18.61
N GLU A 223 9.80 -17.83 19.60
CA GLU A 223 9.37 -19.22 19.79
C GLU A 223 8.50 -19.66 18.61
N LEU A 224 7.54 -18.84 18.21
CA LEU A 224 6.64 -19.16 17.10
C LEU A 224 7.40 -19.29 15.76
N VAL A 225 8.38 -18.42 15.50
CA VAL A 225 9.26 -18.51 14.32
C VAL A 225 10.05 -19.82 14.35
N ALA A 226 10.62 -20.18 15.51
CA ALA A 226 11.37 -21.41 15.65
C ALA A 226 10.49 -22.65 15.43
N GLU A 227 9.31 -22.69 16.05
CA GLU A 227 8.34 -23.78 15.91
C GLU A 227 7.89 -23.97 14.46
N GLU A 228 7.50 -22.88 13.78
CA GLU A 228 7.06 -22.95 12.39
C GLU A 228 8.20 -23.33 11.43
N ALA A 229 9.43 -22.88 11.69
CA ALA A 229 10.60 -23.30 10.93
C ALA A 229 10.91 -24.79 11.10
N ILE A 230 10.91 -25.30 12.33
CA ILE A 230 11.11 -26.73 12.64
C ILE A 230 10.05 -27.56 11.93
N LYS A 231 8.77 -27.21 12.11
CA LYS A 231 7.63 -27.90 11.49
C LYS A 231 7.77 -28.01 9.97
N ARG A 232 8.20 -26.94 9.28
CA ARG A 232 8.41 -26.95 7.82
C ARG A 232 9.55 -27.87 7.40
N VAL A 233 10.64 -27.89 8.17
CA VAL A 233 11.79 -28.78 7.91
C VAL A 233 11.38 -30.24 8.12
N GLU A 234 10.71 -30.55 9.22
CA GLU A 234 10.21 -31.90 9.50
C GLU A 234 9.25 -32.39 8.43
N ALA A 235 8.27 -31.57 8.03
CA ALA A 235 7.31 -31.92 6.97
C ALA A 235 7.97 -32.18 5.60
N LYS A 236 9.08 -31.49 5.31
CA LYS A 236 9.85 -31.71 4.07
C LYS A 236 10.65 -33.01 4.08
N HIS A 237 10.96 -33.54 5.27
CA HIS A 237 11.81 -34.72 5.45
C HIS A 237 11.06 -35.95 5.98
N ALA A 238 9.75 -35.85 6.21
CA ALA A 238 8.85 -36.96 6.54
C ALA A 238 8.45 -37.77 5.30
#